data_AF-A0A7W0NW11-F1
#
_entry.id   AF-A0A7W0NW11-F1
#
_cell.length_a   1.000
_cell.length_b   1.000
_cell.length_c   1.000
_cell.angle_alpha   90.00
_cell.angle_beta   90.00
_cell.angle_gamma   90.00
#
_symmetry.space_group_name_H-M   'P 1'
#
loop_
_entity.id
_entity.type
_entity.pdbx_description
1 polymer ?
#
loop_
_entity_poly.entity_id
_entity_poly.type
_entity_poly.pdbx_seq_one_letter_code
_entity_poly.pdbx_strand_id
1 'polypeptide(L)'
;MNCAYHSQNVANVQCNGCGKPLCPACDHRIKGFPYCQDCIVMGVDLLRQQGQTNYVPYVKKRTSPVVATLLSFVCPGLGAAYNGQTVKALVHFAVFVGLFQMAILTGGTFLFVGGFIGMWFFAALDAWRSAQAIRSGLTPDVAEDILVKRFSGNPKLWGIVLTVLGAAFLLQNVFNLRGLMRGFLPLMLIGLGVYILRGYIFKPKPEETWRDLDDAQPSATFVSSLGEPRFRSGEYETRESRYGGWRNK
;
A
#
# COMPACT_ATOMS: atom_id res chain seq x y z
N MET A 1 17.35 29.42 -27.67
CA MET A 1 16.12 28.61 -27.53
C MET A 1 15.78 28.54 -26.06
N ASN A 2 14.51 28.72 -25.71
CA ASN A 2 14.08 28.83 -24.31
C ASN A 2 13.80 27.44 -23.74
N CYS A 3 13.81 27.32 -22.42
CA CYS A 3 13.53 26.07 -21.73
C CYS A 3 12.10 25.61 -22.01
N ALA A 4 11.93 24.29 -22.18
CA ALA A 4 10.61 23.68 -22.42
C ALA A 4 9.61 23.90 -21.27
N TYR A 5 10.10 24.10 -20.04
CA TYR A 5 9.26 24.33 -18.85
C TYR A 5 9.18 25.81 -18.44
N HIS A 6 10.18 26.62 -18.84
CA HIS A 6 10.28 28.02 -18.44
C HIS A 6 10.57 28.89 -19.67
N SER A 7 9.55 29.59 -20.16
CA SER A 7 9.66 30.45 -21.35
C SER A 7 10.61 31.64 -21.15
N GLN A 8 10.83 32.08 -19.90
CA GLN A 8 11.69 33.21 -19.55
C GLN A 8 13.17 32.83 -19.44
N ASN A 9 13.50 31.53 -19.36
CA ASN A 9 14.86 31.06 -19.15
C ASN A 9 15.45 30.48 -20.44
N VAL A 10 16.70 30.84 -20.74
CA VAL A 10 17.43 30.29 -21.89
C VAL A 10 17.86 28.86 -21.59
N ALA A 11 17.74 27.98 -22.58
CA ALA A 11 18.19 26.59 -22.46
C ALA A 11 19.66 26.45 -22.84
N ASN A 12 20.41 25.73 -21.98
CA ASN A 12 21.85 25.51 -22.16
C ASN A 12 22.16 24.04 -22.51
N VAL A 13 21.25 23.11 -22.21
CA VAL A 13 21.45 21.67 -22.34
C VAL A 13 20.19 21.04 -22.92
N GLN A 14 20.30 19.88 -23.58
CA GLN A 14 19.15 19.11 -24.06
C GLN A 14 19.02 17.81 -23.26
N CYS A 15 17.79 17.39 -22.99
CA CYS A 15 17.51 16.11 -22.34
C CYS A 15 18.01 14.94 -23.20
N ASN A 16 18.81 14.04 -22.62
CA ASN A 16 19.32 12.86 -23.31
C ASN A 16 18.22 11.82 -23.65
N GLY A 17 17.06 11.89 -22.98
CA GLY A 17 15.93 10.99 -23.21
C GLY A 17 14.96 11.45 -24.31
N CYS A 18 14.60 12.74 -24.31
CA CYS A 18 13.55 13.28 -25.20
C CYS A 18 13.99 14.46 -26.07
N GLY A 19 15.23 14.94 -25.94
CA GLY A 19 15.77 16.06 -26.72
C GLY A 19 15.23 17.44 -26.32
N LYS A 20 14.35 17.54 -25.32
CA LYS A 20 13.80 18.84 -24.88
C LYS A 20 14.92 19.79 -24.40
N PRO A 21 14.88 21.08 -24.77
CA PRO A 21 15.82 22.10 -24.28
C PRO A 21 15.53 22.43 -22.80
N LEU A 22 16.56 22.41 -21.96
CA LEU A 22 16.50 22.59 -20.50
C LEU A 22 17.36 23.78 -20.05
N CYS A 23 16.82 24.57 -19.11
CA CYS A 23 17.60 25.55 -18.36
C CYS A 23 18.36 24.87 -17.20
N PRO A 24 19.34 25.54 -16.57
CA PRO A 24 20.11 24.98 -15.46
C PRO A 24 19.28 24.49 -14.28
N ALA A 25 18.09 25.06 -14.06
CA ALA A 25 17.17 24.64 -13.00
C ALA A 25 16.38 23.36 -13.33
N CYS A 26 16.22 23.03 -14.62
CA CYS A 26 15.49 21.84 -15.09
C CYS A 26 16.44 20.71 -15.55
N ASP A 27 17.77 20.92 -15.47
CA ASP A 27 18.79 19.91 -15.79
C ASP A 27 19.03 19.00 -14.58
N HIS A 28 18.40 17.82 -14.59
CA HIS A 28 18.66 16.78 -13.59
C HIS A 28 19.66 15.76 -14.15
N ARG A 29 20.84 15.67 -13.53
CA ARG A 29 21.91 14.80 -14.03
C ARG A 29 21.95 13.45 -13.33
N ILE A 30 21.85 12.37 -14.12
CA ILE A 30 22.02 11.00 -13.64
C ILE A 30 23.29 10.44 -14.29
N LYS A 31 24.28 10.10 -13.47
CA LYS A 31 25.63 9.67 -13.94
C LYS A 31 26.27 10.68 -14.92
N GLY A 32 26.00 11.97 -14.72
CA GLY A 32 26.54 13.04 -15.55
C GLY A 32 25.73 13.37 -16.82
N PHE A 33 24.72 12.56 -17.17
CA PHE A 33 23.85 12.83 -18.33
C PHE A 33 22.62 13.64 -17.94
N PRO A 34 22.25 14.68 -18.71
CA PRO A 34 21.11 15.55 -18.44
C PRO A 34 19.78 14.88 -18.79
N TYR A 35 18.83 14.88 -17.85
CA TYR A 35 17.47 14.37 -18.04
C TYR A 35 16.43 15.38 -17.53
N CYS A 36 15.26 15.42 -18.17
CA CYS A 36 14.11 16.17 -17.68
C CYS A 36 13.30 15.35 -16.66
N GLN A 37 12.49 16.03 -15.84
CA GLN A 37 11.65 15.38 -14.83
C GLN A 37 10.76 14.29 -15.43
N ASP A 38 10.11 14.54 -16.58
CA ASP A 38 9.23 13.56 -17.23
C ASP A 38 9.96 12.27 -17.61
N CYS A 39 11.17 12.38 -18.17
CA CYS A 39 11.97 11.21 -18.57
C CYS A 39 12.44 10.41 -17.36
N ILE A 40 12.71 11.07 -16.24
CA ILE A 40 13.10 10.39 -14.99
C ILE A 40 11.90 9.63 -14.42
N VAL A 41 10.74 10.27 -14.31
CA VAL A 41 9.51 9.64 -13.82
C VAL A 41 9.14 8.44 -14.70
N MET A 42 9.14 8.61 -16.02
CA MET A 42 8.89 7.53 -16.97
C MET A 42 9.90 6.38 -16.81
N GLY A 43 11.19 6.69 -16.61
CA GLY A 43 12.21 5.68 -16.35
C GLY A 43 11.96 4.90 -15.05
N VAL A 44 11.57 5.60 -13.98
CA VAL A 44 11.22 4.98 -12.69
C VAL A 44 9.96 4.11 -12.81
N ASP A 45 8.95 4.56 -13.54
CA ASP A 45 7.71 3.80 -13.78
C ASP A 45 7.98 2.51 -14.57
N LEU A 46 8.82 2.57 -15.60
CA LEU A 46 9.25 1.39 -16.36
C LEU A 46 10.02 0.40 -15.49
N LEU A 47 10.93 0.88 -14.63
CA LEU A 47 11.67 0.03 -13.70
C LEU A 47 10.75 -0.60 -12.65
N ARG A 48 9.74 0.14 -12.17
CA ARG A 48 8.74 -0.38 -11.23
C ARG A 48 7.90 -1.49 -11.87
N GLN A 49 7.50 -1.32 -13.12
CA GLN A 49 6.80 -2.35 -13.90
C GLN A 49 7.71 -3.57 -14.15
N GLN A 50 8.97 -3.36 -14.55
CA GLN A 50 9.91 -4.46 -14.76
C GLN A 50 10.27 -5.23 -13.48
N GLY A 51 10.36 -4.55 -12.33
CA GLY A 51 10.56 -5.20 -11.04
C GLY A 51 9.44 -6.19 -10.70
N GLN A 52 8.20 -5.89 -11.11
CA GLN A 52 7.08 -6.82 -10.96
C GLN A 52 7.09 -7.93 -12.02
N THR A 53 7.43 -7.63 -13.28
CA THR A 53 7.37 -8.63 -14.37
C THR A 53 8.51 -9.64 -14.34
N ASN A 54 9.67 -9.37 -13.73
CA ASN A 54 10.78 -10.34 -13.66
C ASN A 54 10.54 -11.49 -12.66
N TYR A 55 9.66 -11.31 -11.68
CA TYR A 55 9.25 -12.39 -10.77
C TYR A 55 8.39 -13.46 -11.49
N VAL A 56 7.53 -13.02 -12.41
CA VAL A 56 6.54 -13.83 -13.13
C VAL A 56 7.15 -14.95 -14.01
N PRO A 57 8.15 -14.72 -14.88
CA PRO A 57 8.72 -15.77 -15.74
C PRO A 57 9.52 -16.81 -14.96
N TYR A 58 10.13 -16.44 -13.82
CA TYR A 58 10.83 -17.37 -12.95
C TYR A 58 9.87 -18.35 -12.28
N VAL A 59 8.76 -17.84 -11.73
CA VAL A 59 7.71 -18.66 -11.10
C VAL A 59 7.02 -19.55 -12.15
N LYS A 60 6.72 -19.02 -13.34
CA LYS A 60 6.10 -19.76 -14.45
C LYS A 60 6.89 -21.02 -14.87
N LYS A 61 8.22 -20.98 -14.84
CA LYS A 61 9.08 -22.11 -15.25
C LYS A 61 9.17 -23.21 -14.18
N ARG A 62 8.93 -22.91 -12.90
CA ARG A 62 9.01 -23.88 -11.80
C ARG A 62 7.65 -24.42 -11.35
N THR A 63 6.55 -23.72 -11.60
CA THR A 63 5.24 -24.15 -11.10
C THR A 63 4.63 -25.28 -11.96
N SER A 64 4.51 -26.47 -11.37
CA SER A 64 3.73 -27.58 -11.93
C SER A 64 2.45 -27.84 -11.13
N PRO A 65 1.26 -27.89 -11.77
CA PRO A 65 -0.03 -27.99 -11.11
C PRO A 65 -0.19 -29.32 -10.39
N VAL A 66 0.38 -30.41 -10.95
CA VAL A 66 0.39 -31.74 -10.32
C VAL A 66 1.15 -31.72 -9.00
N VAL A 67 2.35 -31.14 -8.97
CA VAL A 67 3.14 -31.03 -7.74
C VAL A 67 2.45 -30.10 -6.74
N ALA A 68 1.88 -28.98 -7.19
CA ALA A 68 1.12 -28.08 -6.33
C ALA A 68 -0.08 -28.78 -5.67
N THR A 69 -0.82 -29.61 -6.41
CA THR A 69 -1.90 -30.42 -5.83
C THR A 69 -1.43 -31.46 -4.86
N LEU A 70 -0.37 -32.20 -5.20
CA LEU A 70 0.16 -33.24 -4.31
C LEU A 70 0.65 -32.64 -3.01
N LEU A 71 1.32 -31.48 -3.07
CA LEU A 71 1.74 -30.74 -1.88
C LEU A 71 0.54 -30.27 -1.03
N SER A 72 -0.50 -29.70 -1.65
CA SER A 72 -1.72 -29.33 -0.93
C SER A 72 -2.49 -30.54 -0.37
N PHE A 73 -2.36 -31.71 -0.98
CA PHE A 73 -2.97 -32.95 -0.48
C PHE A 73 -2.24 -33.48 0.75
N VAL A 74 -0.92 -33.30 0.85
CA VAL A 74 -0.18 -33.64 2.09
C VAL A 74 -0.51 -32.67 3.21
N CYS A 75 -0.54 -31.37 2.92
CA CYS A 75 -0.86 -30.35 3.90
C CYS A 75 -1.61 -29.18 3.25
N PRO A 76 -2.84 -28.87 3.67
CA PRO A 76 -3.59 -27.74 3.14
C PRO A 76 -2.83 -26.42 3.29
N GLY A 77 -2.59 -25.75 2.17
CA GLY A 77 -1.81 -24.52 2.08
C GLY A 77 -0.41 -24.69 1.49
N LEU A 78 0.18 -25.90 1.50
CA LEU A 78 1.53 -26.13 0.96
C LEU A 78 1.61 -25.93 -0.56
N GLY A 79 0.57 -26.31 -1.30
CA GLY A 79 0.50 -26.07 -2.74
C GLY A 79 0.37 -24.59 -3.12
N ALA A 80 -0.30 -23.79 -2.28
CA ALA A 80 -0.33 -22.34 -2.45
C ALA A 80 1.05 -21.71 -2.16
N ALA A 81 1.75 -22.19 -1.13
CA ALA A 81 3.12 -21.77 -0.84
C ALA A 81 4.09 -22.12 -1.99
N TYR A 82 3.94 -23.30 -2.60
CA TYR A 82 4.70 -23.71 -3.78
C TYR A 82 4.48 -22.77 -4.97
N ASN A 83 3.25 -22.28 -5.14
CA ASN A 83 2.89 -21.33 -6.18
C ASN A 83 3.37 -19.89 -5.89
N GLY A 84 4.04 -19.65 -4.76
CA GLY A 84 4.50 -18.32 -4.33
C GLY A 84 3.43 -17.48 -3.61
N GLN A 85 2.26 -18.07 -3.31
CA GLN A 85 1.12 -17.40 -2.69
C GLN A 85 1.11 -17.58 -1.17
N THR A 86 2.01 -16.89 -0.46
CA THR A 86 2.23 -17.10 0.98
C THR A 86 1.05 -16.69 1.83
N VAL A 87 0.34 -15.62 1.44
CA VAL A 87 -0.85 -15.16 2.17
C VAL A 87 -1.96 -16.21 2.08
N LYS A 88 -2.21 -16.71 0.87
CA LYS A 88 -3.23 -17.74 0.65
C LYS A 88 -2.90 -19.04 1.37
N ALA A 89 -1.61 -19.44 1.39
CA ALA A 89 -1.13 -20.57 2.16
C ALA A 89 -1.43 -20.42 3.66
N LEU A 90 -1.17 -19.24 4.24
CA LEU A 90 -1.46 -18.95 5.65
C LEU A 90 -2.95 -19.01 5.96
N VAL A 91 -3.80 -18.48 5.08
CA VAL A 91 -5.26 -18.54 5.26
C VAL A 91 -5.75 -19.99 5.26
N HIS A 92 -5.32 -20.80 4.28
CA HIS A 92 -5.72 -22.20 4.19
C HIS A 92 -5.25 -23.00 5.41
N PHE A 93 -4.02 -22.75 5.87
CA PHE A 93 -3.48 -23.36 7.08
C PHE A 93 -4.26 -22.95 8.33
N ALA A 94 -4.58 -21.66 8.50
CA ALA A 94 -5.34 -21.17 9.64
C ALA A 94 -6.77 -21.77 9.70
N VAL A 95 -7.46 -21.83 8.55
CA VAL A 95 -8.79 -22.45 8.45
C VAL A 95 -8.71 -23.95 8.76
N PHE A 96 -7.69 -24.64 8.25
CA PHE A 96 -7.46 -26.06 8.49
C PHE A 96 -7.26 -26.37 9.99
N VAL A 97 -6.38 -25.63 10.66
CA VAL A 97 -6.13 -25.79 12.11
C VAL A 97 -7.39 -25.44 12.92
N GLY A 98 -8.11 -24.39 12.54
CA GLY A 98 -9.36 -23.99 13.19
C GLY A 98 -10.43 -25.07 13.11
N LEU A 99 -10.67 -25.64 11.92
CA LEU A 99 -11.64 -26.71 11.73
C LEU A 99 -11.25 -27.99 12.47
N PHE A 100 -9.96 -28.34 12.48
CA PHE A 100 -9.45 -29.49 13.22
C PHE A 100 -9.66 -29.32 14.74
N GLN A 101 -9.34 -28.14 15.28
CA GLN A 101 -9.54 -27.82 16.69
C GLN A 101 -11.02 -27.88 17.07
N MET A 102 -11.92 -27.33 16.24
CA MET A 102 -13.36 -27.37 16.49
C MET A 102 -13.94 -28.78 16.35
N ALA A 103 -13.41 -29.60 15.44
CA ALA A 103 -13.80 -31.00 15.31
C ALA A 103 -13.48 -31.78 16.59
N ILE A 104 -12.31 -31.56 17.21
CA ILE A 104 -11.93 -32.18 18.49
C ILE A 104 -12.82 -31.69 19.63
N LEU A 105 -13.01 -30.37 19.76
CA LEU A 105 -13.78 -29.77 20.85
C LEU A 105 -15.27 -30.17 20.82
N THR A 106 -15.82 -30.39 19.63
CA THR A 106 -17.24 -30.73 19.42
C THR A 106 -17.48 -32.24 19.26
N GLY A 107 -16.50 -33.07 19.65
CA GLY A 107 -16.64 -34.53 19.65
C GLY A 107 -16.83 -35.16 18.27
N GLY A 108 -16.27 -34.55 17.22
CA GLY A 108 -16.37 -35.07 15.86
C GLY A 108 -17.69 -34.75 15.14
N THR A 109 -18.37 -33.67 15.53
CA THR A 109 -19.59 -33.21 14.84
C THR A 109 -19.38 -33.15 13.33
N PHE A 110 -20.30 -33.75 12.57
CA PHE A 110 -20.22 -33.93 11.12
C PHE A 110 -19.93 -32.63 10.35
N LEU A 111 -20.46 -31.50 10.81
CA LEU A 111 -20.19 -30.19 10.19
C LEU A 111 -18.70 -29.83 10.18
N PHE A 112 -17.97 -30.08 11.27
CA PHE A 112 -16.56 -29.73 11.36
C PHE A 112 -15.68 -30.78 10.67
N VAL A 113 -16.04 -32.06 10.75
CA VAL A 113 -15.32 -33.13 10.04
C VAL A 113 -15.53 -33.02 8.53
N GLY A 114 -16.77 -32.81 8.08
CA GLY A 114 -17.10 -32.56 6.69
C GLY A 114 -16.49 -31.27 6.17
N GLY A 115 -16.51 -30.20 6.98
CA GLY A 115 -15.81 -28.95 6.67
C GLY A 115 -14.30 -29.13 6.54
N PHE A 116 -13.68 -29.92 7.42
CA PHE A 116 -12.26 -30.24 7.35
C PHE A 116 -11.91 -30.98 6.05
N ILE A 117 -12.65 -32.05 5.73
CA ILE A 117 -12.43 -32.82 4.49
C ILE A 117 -12.70 -31.94 3.27
N GLY A 118 -13.79 -31.16 3.27
CA GLY A 118 -14.13 -30.23 2.20
C GLY A 118 -13.05 -29.18 1.99
N MET A 119 -12.52 -28.59 3.06
CA MET A 119 -11.44 -27.62 2.99
C MET A 119 -10.14 -28.24 2.46
N TRP A 120 -9.86 -29.50 2.79
CA TRP A 120 -8.71 -30.23 2.30
C TRP A 120 -8.75 -30.38 0.77
N PHE A 121 -9.87 -30.89 0.22
CA PHE A 121 -10.06 -30.99 -1.22
C PHE A 121 -10.12 -29.62 -1.90
N PHE A 122 -10.77 -28.65 -1.27
CA PHE A 122 -10.82 -27.27 -1.76
C PHE A 122 -9.41 -26.68 -1.90
N ALA A 123 -8.55 -26.83 -0.89
CA ALA A 123 -7.17 -26.34 -0.93
C ALA A 123 -6.33 -27.02 -2.02
N ALA A 124 -6.58 -28.30 -2.32
CA ALA A 124 -5.95 -28.98 -3.45
C ALA A 124 -6.43 -28.42 -4.80
N LEU A 125 -7.75 -28.33 -5.02
CA LEU A 125 -8.33 -27.78 -6.25
C LEU A 125 -7.92 -26.32 -6.48
N ASP A 126 -7.87 -25.54 -5.42
CA ASP A 126 -7.46 -24.15 -5.45
C ASP A 126 -5.97 -23.99 -5.79
N ALA A 127 -5.10 -24.88 -5.29
CA ALA A 127 -3.70 -24.95 -5.69
C ALA A 127 -3.52 -25.36 -7.17
N TRP A 128 -4.36 -26.27 -7.68
CA TRP A 128 -4.38 -26.63 -9.10
C TRP A 128 -4.76 -25.42 -9.98
N ARG A 129 -5.89 -24.79 -9.65
CA ARG A 129 -6.42 -23.65 -10.41
C ARG A 129 -5.45 -22.47 -10.42
N SER A 130 -4.84 -22.18 -9.27
CA SER A 130 -3.81 -21.13 -9.18
C SER A 130 -2.55 -21.47 -9.98
N ALA A 131 -2.05 -22.70 -9.90
CA ALA A 131 -0.91 -23.13 -10.73
C ALA A 131 -1.21 -23.06 -12.23
N GLN A 132 -2.44 -23.40 -12.64
CA GLN A 132 -2.88 -23.32 -14.03
C GLN A 132 -2.98 -21.86 -14.50
N ALA A 133 -3.51 -20.96 -13.68
CA ALA A 133 -3.58 -19.52 -13.97
C ALA A 133 -2.19 -18.89 -14.15
N ILE A 134 -1.24 -19.25 -13.28
CA ILE A 134 0.16 -18.82 -13.38
C ILE A 134 0.79 -19.32 -14.69
N ARG A 135 0.51 -20.57 -15.10
CA ARG A 135 0.98 -21.12 -16.38
C ARG A 135 0.39 -20.41 -17.59
N SER A 136 -0.88 -20.01 -17.55
CA SER A 136 -1.49 -19.22 -18.63
C SER A 136 -1.02 -17.76 -18.68
N GLY A 137 -0.16 -17.33 -17.74
CA GLY A 137 0.37 -15.96 -17.71
C GLY A 137 -0.56 -14.95 -17.05
N LEU A 138 -1.62 -15.41 -16.38
CA LEU A 138 -2.45 -14.58 -15.51
C LEU A 138 -1.78 -14.54 -14.15
N THR A 139 -1.22 -13.40 -13.77
CA THR A 139 -0.63 -13.18 -12.45
C THR A 139 -1.76 -12.97 -11.42
N PRO A 140 -1.95 -13.88 -10.45
CA PRO A 140 -3.01 -13.79 -9.44
C PRO A 140 -2.69 -12.80 -8.29
N ASP A 141 -1.77 -11.86 -8.51
CA ASP A 141 -1.08 -11.10 -7.46
C ASP A 141 -1.92 -9.96 -6.86
N VAL A 142 -3.03 -9.59 -7.52
CA VAL A 142 -3.86 -8.44 -7.12
C VAL A 142 -4.46 -8.59 -5.71
N ALA A 143 -4.82 -9.81 -5.30
CA ALA A 143 -5.40 -10.05 -3.98
C ALA A 143 -4.34 -10.05 -2.86
N GLU A 144 -3.13 -10.53 -3.16
CA GLU A 144 -2.03 -10.58 -2.19
C GLU A 144 -1.45 -9.19 -1.94
N ASP A 145 -1.33 -8.39 -2.99
CA ASP A 145 -0.86 -7.01 -2.91
C ASP A 145 -1.73 -6.16 -1.98
N ILE A 146 -3.06 -6.31 -2.00
CA ILE A 146 -3.96 -5.52 -1.14
C ILE A 146 -3.75 -5.86 0.34
N LEU A 147 -3.66 -7.16 0.66
CA LEU A 147 -3.53 -7.60 2.05
C LEU A 147 -2.13 -7.26 2.59
N VAL A 148 -1.08 -7.51 1.80
CA VAL A 148 0.31 -7.16 2.14
C VAL A 148 0.45 -5.64 2.29
N LYS A 149 -0.12 -4.84 1.38
CA LYS A 149 -0.07 -3.37 1.45
C LYS A 149 -0.82 -2.82 2.67
N ARG A 150 -1.88 -3.52 3.13
CA ARG A 150 -2.60 -3.16 4.35
C ARG A 150 -1.82 -3.51 5.62
N PHE A 151 -1.08 -4.61 5.62
CA PHE A 151 -0.21 -4.98 6.74
C PHE A 151 1.10 -4.19 6.78
N SER A 152 1.65 -3.79 5.63
CA SER A 152 2.91 -3.07 5.51
C SER A 152 2.83 -1.60 5.92
N GLY A 153 1.64 -1.00 6.00
CA GLY A 153 1.48 0.41 6.38
C GLY A 153 1.91 0.72 7.82
N ASN A 154 1.82 -0.26 8.74
CA ASN A 154 2.29 -0.15 10.12
C ASN A 154 2.57 -1.55 10.73
N PRO A 155 3.70 -2.19 10.40
CA PRO A 155 3.99 -3.56 10.84
C PRO A 155 4.12 -3.69 12.37
N LYS A 156 4.54 -2.62 13.06
CA LYS A 156 4.67 -2.59 14.53
C LYS A 156 3.32 -2.75 15.23
N LEU A 157 2.27 -2.10 14.72
CA LEU A 157 0.94 -2.15 15.32
C LEU A 157 0.34 -3.55 15.19
N TRP A 158 0.46 -4.17 14.01
CA TRP A 158 0.03 -5.54 13.78
C TRP A 158 0.80 -6.56 14.62
N GLY A 159 2.11 -6.37 14.79
CA GLY A 159 2.92 -7.19 15.69
C GLY A 159 2.47 -7.11 17.15
N ILE A 160 2.18 -5.91 17.66
CA ILE A 160 1.65 -5.72 19.02
C ILE A 160 0.28 -6.39 19.16
N VAL A 161 -0.63 -6.17 18.21
CA VAL A 161 -1.98 -6.77 18.23
C VAL A 161 -1.90 -8.30 18.26
N LEU A 162 -1.06 -8.90 17.41
CA LEU A 162 -0.85 -10.35 17.37
C LEU A 162 -0.24 -10.89 18.68
N THR A 163 0.70 -10.16 19.28
CA THR A 163 1.33 -10.55 20.54
C THR A 163 0.34 -10.52 21.70
N VAL A 164 -0.48 -9.45 21.80
CA VAL A 164 -1.52 -9.35 22.84
C VAL A 164 -2.59 -10.43 22.65
N LEU A 165 -3.02 -10.67 21.40
CA LEU A 165 -4.01 -11.71 21.09
C LEU A 165 -3.48 -13.11 21.45
N GLY A 166 -2.24 -13.43 21.07
CA GLY A 166 -1.60 -14.71 21.38
C GLY A 166 -1.38 -14.92 22.88
N ALA A 167 -0.94 -13.88 23.59
CA ALA A 167 -0.79 -13.91 25.05
C ALA A 167 -2.13 -14.13 25.76
N ALA A 168 -3.20 -13.46 25.30
CA ALA A 168 -4.54 -13.64 25.85
C ALA A 168 -5.05 -15.08 25.62
N PHE A 169 -4.81 -15.66 24.44
CA PHE A 169 -5.21 -17.03 24.11
C PHE A 169 -4.44 -18.07 24.94
N LEU A 170 -3.13 -17.86 25.16
CA LEU A 170 -2.31 -18.70 26.05
C LEU A 170 -2.79 -18.63 27.50
N LEU A 171 -3.09 -17.43 28.00
CA LEU A 171 -3.64 -17.24 29.34
C LEU A 171 -5.00 -17.95 29.49
N GLN A 172 -5.83 -17.88 28.44
CA GLN A 172 -7.13 -18.58 28.39
C GLN A 172 -7.01 -20.11 28.37
N ASN A 173 -5.93 -20.67 27.84
CA ASN A 173 -5.68 -22.11 27.82
C ASN A 173 -5.10 -22.63 29.16
N VAL A 174 -4.25 -21.84 29.83
CA VAL A 174 -3.63 -22.21 31.12
C VAL A 174 -4.63 -22.16 32.27
N PHE A 175 -5.58 -21.22 32.24
CA PHE A 175 -6.67 -21.16 33.20
C PHE A 175 -7.89 -21.92 32.65
N ASN A 176 -8.11 -23.13 33.15
CA ASN A 176 -9.16 -24.06 32.71
C ASN A 176 -10.59 -23.54 33.00
N LEU A 177 -11.02 -22.50 32.28
CA LEU A 177 -12.25 -21.74 32.47
C LEU A 177 -13.42 -22.33 31.67
N ARG A 178 -13.54 -23.66 31.70
CA ARG A 178 -14.60 -24.43 31.01
C ARG A 178 -16.02 -23.97 31.40
N GLY A 179 -16.18 -23.31 32.56
CA GLY A 179 -17.42 -22.67 33.00
C GLY A 179 -17.55 -21.17 32.67
N LEU A 180 -16.47 -20.38 32.70
CA LEU A 180 -16.53 -18.93 32.53
C LEU A 180 -16.71 -18.50 31.07
N MET A 181 -16.19 -19.29 30.14
CA MET A 181 -16.19 -19.02 28.70
C MET A 181 -17.61 -19.03 28.09
N ARG A 182 -18.58 -19.70 28.72
CA ARG A 182 -19.97 -19.76 28.27
C ARG A 182 -20.77 -18.48 28.60
N GLY A 183 -20.31 -17.67 29.56
CA GLY A 183 -20.99 -16.46 30.02
C GLY A 183 -20.22 -15.17 29.75
N PHE A 184 -18.93 -15.12 30.08
CA PHE A 184 -18.15 -13.88 29.99
C PHE A 184 -17.78 -13.49 28.56
N LEU A 185 -17.58 -14.47 27.67
CA LEU A 185 -17.17 -14.22 26.28
C LEU A 185 -18.27 -13.53 25.45
N PRO A 186 -19.54 -13.98 25.44
CA PRO A 186 -20.60 -13.23 24.76
C PRO A 186 -20.83 -11.86 25.40
N LEU A 187 -20.72 -11.73 26.73
CA LEU A 187 -20.90 -10.45 27.42
C LEU A 187 -19.80 -9.44 27.08
N MET A 188 -18.54 -9.89 27.02
CA MET A 188 -17.41 -9.06 26.60
C MET A 188 -17.48 -8.68 25.12
N LEU A 189 -17.93 -9.60 24.26
CA LEU A 189 -18.08 -9.31 22.84
C LEU A 189 -19.21 -8.30 22.58
N ILE A 190 -20.31 -8.40 23.33
CA ILE A 190 -21.40 -7.42 23.32
C ILE A 190 -20.92 -6.08 23.88
N GLY A 191 -20.19 -6.08 25.01
CA GLY A 191 -19.63 -4.86 25.61
C GLY A 191 -18.63 -4.16 24.69
N LEU A 192 -17.75 -4.92 24.04
CA LEU A 192 -16.79 -4.41 23.06
C LEU A 192 -17.48 -3.88 21.81
N GLY A 193 -18.52 -4.58 21.34
CA GLY A 193 -19.38 -4.12 20.24
C GLY A 193 -20.07 -2.79 20.56
N VAL A 194 -20.65 -2.66 21.75
CA VAL A 194 -21.30 -1.42 22.24
C VAL A 194 -20.28 -0.29 22.38
N TYR A 195 -19.07 -0.57 22.87
CA TYR A 195 -18.01 0.42 23.01
C TYR A 195 -17.56 0.99 21.65
N ILE A 196 -17.35 0.12 20.65
CA ILE A 196 -16.97 0.53 19.29
C ILE A 196 -18.12 1.31 18.62
N LEU A 197 -19.36 0.86 18.80
CA LEU A 197 -20.54 1.54 18.25
C LEU A 197 -20.71 2.94 18.86
N ARG A 198 -20.42 3.10 20.16
CA ARG A 198 -20.43 4.40 20.83
C ARG A 198 -19.33 5.31 20.27
N GLY A 199 -18.13 4.78 20.02
CA GLY A 199 -17.03 5.55 19.40
C GLY A 199 -17.32 5.97 17.95
N TYR A 200 -18.20 5.26 17.25
CA TYR A 200 -18.55 5.54 15.86
C TYR A 200 -19.76 6.48 15.73
N ILE A 201 -20.78 6.33 16.58
CA ILE A 201 -22.00 7.15 16.57
C ILE A 201 -21.77 8.51 17.26
N PHE A 202 -20.98 8.54 18.32
CA PHE A 202 -20.77 9.75 19.12
C PHE A 202 -19.43 10.44 18.85
N LYS A 203 -18.78 10.16 17.71
CA LYS A 203 -17.67 11.02 17.27
C LYS A 203 -18.30 12.35 16.84
N PRO A 204 -18.16 13.45 17.60
CA PRO A 204 -18.56 14.74 17.07
C PRO A 204 -17.79 14.92 15.76
N LYS A 205 -18.49 15.35 14.70
CA LYS A 205 -17.83 15.78 13.46
C LYS A 205 -16.67 16.69 13.90
N PRO A 206 -15.41 16.37 13.57
CA PRO A 206 -14.36 17.34 13.78
C PRO A 206 -14.83 18.58 13.03
N GLU A 207 -15.03 19.67 13.78
CA GLU A 207 -15.23 20.98 13.20
C GLU A 207 -14.07 21.15 12.22
N GLU A 208 -14.40 21.23 10.93
CA GLU A 208 -13.43 21.62 9.92
C GLU A 208 -13.11 23.08 10.22
N THR A 209 -12.20 23.28 11.19
CA THR A 209 -11.44 24.50 11.33
C THR A 209 -10.62 24.55 10.05
N TRP A 210 -11.17 25.23 9.04
CA TRP A 210 -10.39 25.85 8.00
C TRP A 210 -9.36 26.71 8.73
N ARG A 211 -8.17 26.13 8.97
CA ARG A 211 -7.00 26.93 9.26
C ARG A 211 -6.81 27.75 8.01
N ASP A 212 -7.09 29.04 8.16
CA ASP A 212 -6.82 30.05 7.16
C ASP A 212 -5.49 29.73 6.51
N LEU A 213 -5.54 29.61 5.19
CA LEU A 213 -4.43 29.31 4.31
C LEU A 213 -3.49 30.53 4.19
N ASP A 214 -3.37 31.32 5.25
CA ASP A 214 -2.58 32.55 5.34
C ASP A 214 -1.34 32.38 6.26
N ASP A 215 -1.29 31.32 7.08
CA ASP A 215 -0.15 31.00 7.96
C ASP A 215 0.67 29.79 7.49
N ALA A 216 0.59 29.45 6.21
CA ALA A 216 1.56 28.55 5.60
C ALA A 216 2.92 29.27 5.56
N GLN A 217 3.67 29.14 6.65
CA GLN A 217 5.12 29.30 6.66
C GLN A 217 5.66 28.59 5.41
N PRO A 218 6.31 29.29 4.46
CA PRO A 218 6.78 28.66 3.24
C PRO A 218 7.71 27.53 3.65
N SER A 219 7.30 26.31 3.34
CA SER A 219 8.14 25.12 3.44
C SER A 219 9.49 25.47 2.85
N ALA A 220 10.56 25.29 3.63
CA ALA A 220 11.92 25.62 3.25
C ALA A 220 12.26 25.01 1.88
N THR A 221 12.08 25.82 0.84
CA THR A 221 12.67 25.61 -0.46
C THR A 221 14.16 25.76 -0.24
N PHE A 222 14.87 24.69 -0.54
CA PHE A 222 16.33 24.59 -0.50
C PHE A 222 16.92 25.56 -1.54
N VAL A 223 17.04 26.84 -1.20
CA VAL A 223 17.93 27.76 -1.88
C VAL A 223 18.65 28.54 -0.80
N SER A 224 19.74 27.98 -0.29
CA SER A 224 20.75 28.76 0.41
C SER A 224 21.41 29.69 -0.60
N SER A 225 20.93 30.93 -0.66
CA SER A 225 21.60 32.02 -1.36
C SER A 225 22.85 32.40 -0.57
N LEU A 226 24.02 32.23 -1.20
CA LEU A 226 25.24 32.93 -0.81
C LEU A 226 25.40 34.12 -1.73
N GLY A 227 25.47 35.33 -1.14
CA GLY A 227 26.14 36.49 -1.72
C GLY A 227 25.22 37.56 -2.30
N GLU A 228 24.98 38.62 -1.52
CA GLU A 228 24.53 39.93 -1.98
C GLU A 228 25.43 40.50 -3.08
N PRO A 229 24.84 41.29 -4.00
CA PRO A 229 25.36 42.65 -4.15
C PRO A 229 24.24 43.69 -4.13
N ARG A 230 24.46 44.73 -3.31
CA ARG A 230 23.72 46.00 -3.27
C ARG A 230 23.47 46.55 -4.67
N PHE A 231 22.23 46.89 -4.98
CA PHE A 231 21.93 47.82 -6.07
C PHE A 231 21.10 49.01 -5.57
N ARG A 232 21.67 50.19 -5.82
CA ARG A 232 21.24 51.53 -5.45
C ARG A 232 20.12 51.96 -6.41
N SER A 233 18.92 52.22 -5.90
CA SER A 233 17.82 52.76 -6.72
C SER A 233 18.06 54.24 -6.99
N GLY A 234 18.45 54.56 -8.23
CA GLY A 234 18.39 55.90 -8.79
C GLY A 234 16.96 56.21 -9.23
N GLU A 235 16.39 57.21 -8.58
CA GLU A 235 15.56 58.31 -9.11
C GLU A 235 15.16 58.24 -10.59
N TYR A 236 13.85 58.12 -10.85
CA TYR A 236 13.23 58.65 -12.06
C TYR A 236 11.88 59.29 -11.74
N GLU A 237 11.79 60.54 -12.20
CA GLU A 237 10.76 61.52 -11.95
C GLU A 237 9.37 61.15 -12.46
N THR A 238 8.40 61.60 -11.69
CA THR A 238 6.98 61.76 -11.98
C THR A 238 6.75 62.55 -13.27
N ARG A 239 5.91 62.05 -14.18
CA ARG A 239 5.28 62.88 -15.20
C ARG A 239 3.77 62.66 -15.22
N GLU A 240 3.07 63.62 -14.61
CA GLU A 240 1.64 63.86 -14.81
C GLU A 240 1.33 64.12 -16.29
N SER A 241 0.27 63.49 -16.81
CA SER A 241 -0.51 64.10 -17.89
C SER A 241 -2.00 63.84 -17.69
N ARG A 242 -2.64 64.95 -17.33
CA ARG A 242 -4.06 65.29 -17.23
C ARG A 242 -4.85 65.04 -18.54
N TYR A 243 -6.17 64.90 -18.38
CA TYR A 243 -7.32 65.02 -19.32
C TYR A 243 -8.12 63.71 -19.41
N GLY A 244 -9.43 63.67 -19.18
CA GLY A 244 -10.44 64.68 -18.86
C GLY A 244 -11.79 63.96 -18.96
N GLY A 245 -12.61 64.03 -17.91
CA GLY A 245 -13.90 63.36 -17.86
C GLY A 245 -14.98 64.09 -18.66
N TRP A 246 -15.96 63.33 -19.17
CA TRP A 246 -17.29 63.83 -19.50
C TRP A 246 -18.34 62.79 -19.10
N ARG A 247 -19.44 63.31 -18.56
CA ARG A 247 -20.52 62.63 -17.84
C ARG A 247 -21.83 62.99 -18.55
N ASN A 248 -22.71 62.00 -18.75
CA ASN A 248 -24.16 62.03 -18.98
C ASN A 248 -24.76 62.90 -20.11
N LYS A 249 -25.34 62.25 -21.12
CA LYS A 249 -26.80 62.13 -21.36
C LYS A 249 -27.07 61.20 -22.54
#